data_AF-A0A0Q6G6Q5-F1
#
_entry.id   AF-A0A0Q6G6Q5-F1
#
_cell.length_a   1.000
_cell.length_b   1.000
_cell.length_c   1.000
_cell.angle_alpha   90.00
_cell.angle_beta   90.00
_cell.angle_gamma   90.00
#
_symmetry.space_group_name_H-M   'P 1'
#
loop_
_entity.id
_entity.type
_entity.pdbx_description
1 polymer ?
#
loop_
_entity_poly.entity_id
_entity_poly.type
_entity_poly.pdbx_seq_one_letter_code
_entity_poly.pdbx_strand_id
1 'polypeptide(L)' 'MTEDFDQVAILKLLRSVAEARRNTALAMLNAYAADVFPKEATRDDVALWEAELADAELDIRGLSN' A
#
# COMPACT_ATOMS: atom_id res chain seq x y z
N MET A 1 28.13 15.86 7.54
CA MET A 1 27.54 14.75 8.31
C MET A 1 25.99 14.81 8.29
N THR A 2 25.41 15.29 7.19
CA THR A 2 23.96 15.60 7.07
C THR A 2 23.27 14.77 5.98
N GLU A 3 24.00 14.38 4.92
CA GLU A 3 23.44 13.64 3.78
C GLU A 3 22.94 12.23 4.16
N ASP A 4 23.66 11.50 5.00
CA ASP A 4 23.24 10.17 5.47
C ASP A 4 21.97 10.23 6.33
N PHE A 5 21.78 11.31 7.10
CA PHE A 5 20.61 11.48 7.95
C PHE A 5 19.37 11.78 7.11
N ASP A 6 19.51 12.62 6.09
CA ASP A 6 18.44 12.97 5.16
C ASP A 6 18.02 11.75 4.32
N GLN A 7 18.98 10.93 3.86
CA GLN A 7 18.68 9.70 3.13
C GLN A 7 17.89 8.70 4.00
N VAL A 8 18.32 8.49 5.25
CA VAL A 8 17.61 7.59 6.17
C VAL A 8 16.20 8.11 6.47
N ALA A 9 16.02 9.42 6.62
CA ALA A 9 14.70 10.02 6.83
C ALA A 9 13.78 9.83 5.61
N ILE A 10 14.31 10.02 4.39
CA ILE A 10 13.57 9.80 3.14
C ILE A 10 13.14 8.34 3.01
N LEU A 11 14.05 7.39 3.22
CA LEU A 11 13.73 5.96 3.12
C LEU A 11 12.68 5.53 4.16
N LYS A 12 12.73 6.07 5.37
CA LYS A 12 11.70 5.85 6.39
C LYS A 12 10.34 6.39 5.95
N LEU A 13 10.31 7.61 5.41
CA LEU A 13 9.07 8.21 4.91
C LEU A 13 8.48 7.37 3.77
N LEU A 14 9.29 6.97 2.80
CA LEU A 14 8.86 6.12 1.68
C LEU A 14 8.29 4.79 2.19
N ARG A 15 8.94 4.17 3.19
CA ARG A 15 8.44 2.93 3.79
C ARG A 15 7.08 3.13 4.45
N SER A 16 6.91 4.20 5.23
CA SER A 16 5.62 4.52 5.85
C SER A 16 4.51 4.78 4.82
N VAL A 17 4.84 5.41 3.68
CA VAL A 17 3.87 5.58 2.58
C VAL A 17 3.49 4.24 1.96
N ALA A 18 4.46 3.36 1.71
CA ALA A 18 4.18 2.03 1.17
C ALA A 18 3.33 1.17 2.13
N GLU A 19 3.61 1.23 3.43
CA GLU A 19 2.78 0.59 4.47
C GLU A 19 1.34 1.13 4.50
N ALA A 20 1.17 2.45 4.37
CA ALA A 20 -0.16 3.06 4.30
C ALA A 20 -0.94 2.63 3.06
N ARG A 21 -0.28 2.54 1.89
CA ARG A 21 -0.86 2.01 0.64
C ARG A 21 -1.30 0.56 0.81
N ARG A 22 -0.43 -0.30 1.34
CA ARG A 22 -0.73 -1.71 1.63
C ARG A 22 -1.97 -1.84 2.52
N ASN A 23 -2.02 -1.10 3.62
CA ASN A 23 -3.13 -1.15 4.57
C ASN A 23 -4.45 -0.65 3.95
N THR A 24 -4.37 0.37 3.08
CA THR A 24 -5.53 0.89 2.35
C THR A 24 -6.07 -0.15 1.38
N ALA A 25 -5.21 -0.79 0.58
CA ALA A 25 -5.61 -1.83 -0.36
C ALA A 25 -6.26 -3.03 0.36
N LEU A 26 -5.67 -3.49 1.46
CA LEU A 26 -6.26 -4.54 2.30
C LEU A 26 -7.63 -4.13 2.87
N ALA A 27 -7.77 -2.89 3.34
CA ALA A 27 -9.04 -2.41 3.87
C ALA A 27 -10.12 -2.38 2.78
N MET A 28 -9.79 -1.92 1.58
CA MET A 28 -10.71 -1.90 0.44
C MET A 28 -11.14 -3.29 0.00
N LEU A 29 -10.19 -4.23 -0.13
CA LEU A 29 -10.50 -5.62 -0.48
C LEU A 29 -11.38 -6.31 0.58
N ASN A 30 -11.08 -6.09 1.86
CA ASN A 30 -11.91 -6.61 2.96
C ASN A 30 -13.30 -5.98 2.96
N ALA A 31 -13.41 -4.68 2.68
CA ALA A 31 -14.67 -3.97 2.58
C ALA A 31 -15.54 -4.53 1.44
N TYR A 32 -14.95 -4.82 0.28
CA TYR A 32 -15.65 -5.50 -0.81
C TYR A 32 -16.08 -6.92 -0.46
N ALA A 33 -15.20 -7.70 0.17
CA ALA A 33 -15.50 -9.07 0.57
C ALA A 33 -16.62 -9.15 1.65
N ALA A 34 -16.72 -8.12 2.49
CA ALA A 34 -17.75 -8.00 3.51
C ALA A 34 -19.01 -7.24 3.05
N ASP A 35 -19.09 -6.86 1.77
CA ASP A 35 -20.21 -6.12 1.16
C ASP A 35 -20.63 -4.88 1.95
N VAL A 36 -19.65 -4.11 2.45
CA VAL A 36 -19.93 -2.93 3.31
C VAL A 36 -20.30 -1.68 2.51
N PHE A 37 -20.10 -1.69 1.19
CA PHE A 37 -20.39 -0.55 0.34
C PHE A 37 -21.80 -0.65 -0.25
N PRO A 38 -22.48 0.49 -0.53
CA PRO A 38 -23.80 0.48 -1.16
C PRO A 38 -23.84 -0.09 -2.58
N LYS A 39 -22.68 -0.24 -3.22
CA LYS A 39 -22.53 -0.81 -4.56
C LYS A 39 -21.52 -1.94 -4.48
N GLU A 40 -21.87 -3.07 -5.07
CA GLU A 40 -20.94 -4.19 -5.24
C GLU A 40 -19.71 -3.75 -6.03
N ALA A 41 -18.56 -4.28 -5.64
CA ALA A 41 -17.32 -4.07 -6.37
C ALA A 41 -17.40 -4.68 -7.76
N THR A 42 -16.94 -3.94 -8.77
CA THR A 42 -16.69 -4.56 -10.07
C THR A 42 -15.42 -5.40 -10.02
N ARG A 43 -15.23 -6.27 -11.01
CA ARG A 43 -13.96 -7.01 -11.15
C ARG A 43 -12.77 -6.07 -11.33
N ASP A 44 -12.96 -4.96 -12.01
CA ASP A 44 -11.89 -3.98 -12.25
C ASP A 44 -11.52 -3.26 -10.95
N ASP A 45 -12.49 -2.97 -10.07
CA ASP A 45 -12.23 -2.42 -8.75
C ASP A 45 -11.38 -3.39 -7.91
N VAL A 46 -11.76 -4.68 -7.86
CA VAL A 46 -11.00 -5.68 -7.12
C VAL A 46 -9.58 -5.82 -7.68
N ALA A 47 -9.44 -5.93 -9.00
CA ALA A 47 -8.15 -6.06 -9.66
C ALA A 47 -7.23 -4.85 -9.41
N LEU A 48 -7.79 -3.63 -9.37
CA LEU A 48 -7.05 -2.42 -9.01
C LEU A 48 -6.43 -2.54 -7.62
N TRP A 49 -7.20 -2.90 -6.60
CA TRP A 49 -6.68 -2.97 -5.23
C TRP A 49 -5.77 -4.17 -5.00
N GLU A 50 -5.97 -5.28 -5.70
CA GLU A 50 -5.01 -6.40 -5.71
C GLU A 50 -3.65 -5.96 -6.28
N ALA A 51 -3.65 -5.19 -7.37
CA ALA A 51 -2.43 -4.64 -7.96
C ALA A 51 -1.75 -3.65 -7.02
N GLU A 52 -2.49 -2.71 -6.43
CA GLU A 52 -1.96 -1.75 -5.45
C GLU A 52 -1.37 -2.45 -4.21
N LEU A 53 -2.00 -3.55 -3.75
CA LEU A 53 -1.47 -4.36 -2.66
C LEU A 53 -0.13 -5.00 -3.04
N ALA A 54 -0.05 -5.64 -4.22
CA ALA A 54 1.16 -6.29 -4.69
C ALA A 54 2.32 -5.29 -4.87
N ASP A 55 2.05 -4.13 -5.45
CA ASP A 55 3.04 -3.06 -5.66
C ASP A 55 3.53 -2.49 -4.32
N ALA A 56 2.63 -2.21 -3.38
CA ALA A 56 3.02 -1.74 -2.05
C ALA A 56 3.88 -2.76 -1.30
N GLU A 57 3.60 -4.06 -1.43
CA GLU A 57 4.41 -5.12 -0.84
C GLU A 57 5.79 -5.29 -1.52
N LEU A 58 5.90 -4.97 -2.81
CA LEU A 58 7.21 -4.89 -3.49
C LEU A 58 8.00 -3.68 -2.98
N ASP A 59 7.38 -2.51 -2.86
CA ASP A 59 8.02 -1.30 -2.34
C ASP A 59 8.55 -1.51 -0.92
N ILE A 60 7.74 -2.09 -0.01
CA ILE A 60 8.15 -2.37 1.37
C ILE A 60 9.36 -3.31 1.39
N ARG A 61 9.37 -4.36 0.56
CA ARG A 61 10.51 -5.29 0.47
C ARG A 61 11.75 -4.59 -0.05
N GLY A 62 11.61 -3.77 -1.10
CA GLY A 62 12.71 -2.99 -1.67
C GLY A 62 13.29 -1.97 -0.70
N LEU A 63 12.46 -1.41 0.17
CA LEU A 63 12.85 -0.41 1.17
C LEU A 63 13.32 -1.02 2.49
N SER A 64 13.20 -2.34 2.68
CA SER A 64 13.62 -3.06 3.90
C SER A 64 15.02 -3.68 3.81
N ASN A 65 15.54 -3.82 2.59
CA ASN A 65 16.93 -4.19 2.30
C ASN A 65 17.83 -2.96 2.25
#